data_AF-A0A436G2S6-F1
#
_entry.id   AF-A0A436G2S6-F1
#
_cell.length_a   1.000
_cell.length_b   1.000
_cell.length_c   1.000
_cell.angle_alpha   90.00
_cell.angle_beta   90.00
_cell.angle_gamma   90.00
#
_symmetry.space_group_name_H-M   'P 1'
#
loop_
_entity.id
_entity.type
_entity.pdbx_description
1 polymer ?
#
loop_
_entity_poly.entity_id
_entity_poly.type
_entity_poly.pdbx_seq_one_letter_code
_entity_poly.pdbx_strand_id
1 'polypeptide(L)'
;TGHSGTVGIAPAADDEAFSLTPLWHVAGKGKAFVDYQHDVTASDIELAQREGFESVEHLKRYTTLGMATDQGKTSNVAGLAIMAAVSGRSIPETGTTIYRPPYVPVAIGAFAGHHRDETFHATRLTPSHHWAAEQGAIFVDTGLWKRAQWYPRAGEKDWLESVTREVKAVRGGVGFCDVSTLGKIDVHGPDAGAFLDRVYINTFSSLAVGKARYGLMLREDGIVYDDGTTSRLAEDHYFLTTTTAKAGLVMQHLEFCRQVLFPELDVQLTSVSDQWAQFSIAGPKTRDLLREIVDPAEDLSNEGFPFMGAREVALRGGLRARLFRISFSGEMAFEISVPARFGDAMARNLMLAGAPFGVTPYGTEALGVMRVEKGHIAGPELSGTTTAADLGLGKMMSTKKDYIGRVMAGREALVAPDRQVVVGIKPTDKARRLRSGAHIIPKGQTPGPGNDQGYVTSVCFSPTSDQWIGLALVERGRERIGEIVHGHDPLRGEDYDVELCNPVFYDPDGGRQRG
;
A
#
# COMPACT_ATOMS: atom_id res chain seq x y z
N THR A 1 25.68 65.34 -13.57
CA THR A 1 25.34 66.72 -13.17
C THR A 1 24.31 66.66 -12.04
N GLY A 2 24.76 66.39 -10.81
CA GLY A 2 23.87 66.36 -9.64
C GLY A 2 23.77 67.76 -9.04
N HIS A 3 22.55 68.26 -8.86
CA HIS A 3 22.30 69.54 -8.19
C HIS A 3 22.77 69.48 -6.73
N SER A 4 23.65 70.41 -6.36
CA SER A 4 23.95 70.74 -4.96
C SER A 4 22.76 71.47 -4.35
N GLY A 5 21.74 70.72 -3.93
CA GLY A 5 20.65 71.25 -3.13
C GLY A 5 21.17 71.58 -1.73
N THR A 6 20.89 72.78 -1.24
CA THR A 6 21.01 73.11 0.19
C THR A 6 20.26 72.07 1.01
N VAL A 7 20.96 71.33 1.86
CA VAL A 7 20.35 70.45 2.86
C VAL A 7 19.46 71.32 3.72
N GLY A 8 18.14 71.24 3.51
CA GLY A 8 17.17 71.93 4.36
C GLY A 8 17.35 71.49 5.80
N ILE A 9 17.14 72.40 6.73
CA ILE A 9 17.11 72.09 8.16
C ILE A 9 16.05 71.00 8.36
N ALA A 10 16.43 69.85 8.90
CA ALA A 10 15.48 68.80 9.24
C ALA A 10 14.45 69.40 10.22
N PRO A 11 13.14 69.18 10.02
CA PRO A 11 12.14 69.69 10.95
C PRO A 11 12.47 69.20 12.36
N ALA A 12 12.68 70.13 13.29
CA ALA A 12 12.80 69.82 14.70
C ALA A 12 11.39 69.57 15.24
N ALA A 13 11.20 68.45 15.93
CA ALA A 13 9.98 68.21 16.68
C ALA A 13 9.85 69.27 17.78
N ASP A 14 8.64 69.74 18.03
CA ASP A 14 8.36 70.68 19.12
C ASP A 14 8.68 70.02 20.48
N ASP A 15 9.33 70.75 21.38
CA ASP A 15 9.65 70.31 22.75
C ASP A 15 8.45 70.47 23.70
N GLU A 16 7.27 70.85 23.17
CA GLU A 16 6.02 70.90 23.93
C GLU A 16 5.69 69.54 24.57
N ALA A 17 5.51 69.54 25.89
CA ALA A 17 5.03 68.38 26.62
C ALA A 17 3.52 68.19 26.40
N PHE A 18 3.13 67.27 25.53
CA PHE A 18 1.73 66.90 25.34
C PHE A 18 1.32 65.78 26.32
N SER A 19 0.22 65.96 27.06
CA SER A 19 -0.40 64.85 27.81
C SER A 19 -1.35 64.08 26.88
N LEU A 20 -0.85 63.06 26.20
CA LEU A 20 -1.69 62.16 25.40
C LEU A 20 -2.25 61.04 26.28
N THR A 21 -3.57 60.96 26.38
CA THR A 21 -4.26 59.81 26.99
C THR A 21 -4.88 58.97 25.87
N PRO A 22 -4.64 57.65 25.83
CA PRO A 22 -5.25 56.81 24.81
C PRO A 22 -6.77 56.76 24.98
N LEU A 23 -7.51 57.00 23.89
CA LEU A 23 -8.97 56.92 23.83
C LEU A 23 -9.38 55.79 22.89
N TRP A 24 -9.79 54.66 23.46
CA TRP A 24 -10.14 53.45 22.69
C TRP A 24 -11.63 53.34 22.36
N HIS A 25 -12.48 54.06 23.09
CA HIS A 25 -13.93 54.05 22.91
C HIS A 25 -14.49 55.46 23.18
N VAL A 26 -15.31 55.96 22.25
CA VAL A 26 -16.06 57.22 22.41
C VAL A 26 -17.50 56.87 22.76
N ALA A 27 -17.99 57.34 23.91
CA ALA A 27 -19.36 57.09 24.34
C ALA A 27 -20.38 57.71 23.37
N GLY A 28 -21.40 56.95 22.98
CA GLY A 28 -22.44 57.39 22.05
C GLY A 28 -23.71 56.53 22.13
N LYS A 29 -24.78 56.96 21.44
CA LYS A 29 -26.07 56.24 21.42
C LYS A 29 -26.19 55.18 20.31
N GLY A 30 -25.23 55.13 19.39
CA GLY A 30 -25.20 54.17 18.27
C GLY A 30 -24.30 52.97 18.53
N LYS A 31 -24.29 52.00 17.61
CA LYS A 31 -23.35 50.87 17.66
C LYS A 31 -21.90 51.37 17.48
N ALA A 32 -21.03 51.04 18.43
CA ALA A 32 -19.59 51.29 18.35
C ALA A 32 -18.88 50.05 17.80
N PHE A 33 -18.73 49.96 16.47
CA PHE A 33 -18.08 48.82 15.82
C PHE A 33 -16.56 48.80 16.10
N VAL A 34 -16.06 47.61 16.42
CA VAL A 34 -14.65 47.28 16.66
C VAL A 34 -14.14 46.38 15.54
N ASP A 35 -14.94 45.40 15.12
CA ASP A 35 -14.69 44.59 13.93
C ASP A 35 -15.81 44.79 12.92
N TYR A 36 -15.49 45.37 11.78
CA TYR A 36 -16.49 45.68 10.76
C TYR A 36 -16.92 44.47 9.93
N GLN A 37 -16.07 43.46 9.74
CA GLN A 37 -16.43 42.32 8.89
C GLN A 37 -17.34 41.32 9.62
N HIS A 38 -17.20 41.23 10.94
CA HIS A 38 -18.02 40.36 11.78
C HIS A 38 -19.05 41.12 12.63
N ASP A 39 -19.21 42.42 12.40
CA ASP A 39 -20.14 43.29 13.14
C ASP A 39 -19.91 43.27 14.68
N VAL A 40 -18.68 43.03 15.14
CA VAL A 40 -18.36 43.04 16.58
C VAL A 40 -18.33 44.48 17.07
N THR A 41 -19.06 44.75 18.14
CA THR A 41 -19.13 46.07 18.80
C THR A 41 -18.44 46.10 20.16
N ALA A 42 -18.19 47.29 20.69
CA ALA A 42 -17.66 47.46 22.05
C ALA A 42 -18.57 46.81 23.11
N SER A 43 -19.90 46.85 22.93
CA SER A 43 -20.85 46.20 23.83
C SER A 43 -20.76 44.67 23.82
N ASP A 44 -20.33 44.06 22.70
CA ASP A 44 -20.12 42.61 22.63
C ASP A 44 -18.87 42.18 23.43
N ILE A 45 -17.83 43.03 23.45
CA ILE A 45 -16.62 42.83 24.25
C ILE A 45 -16.94 42.98 25.75
N GLU A 46 -17.70 44.02 26.11
CA GLU A 46 -18.19 44.22 27.47
C GLU A 46 -19.09 43.07 27.94
N LEU A 47 -19.97 42.57 27.06
CA LEU A 47 -20.80 41.40 27.32
C LEU A 47 -19.95 40.16 27.58
N ALA A 48 -18.95 39.90 26.72
CA ALA A 48 -18.06 38.77 26.88
C ALA A 48 -17.34 38.81 28.24
N GLN A 49 -16.82 39.98 28.65
CA GLN A 49 -16.18 40.11 29.95
C GLN A 49 -17.18 39.93 31.11
N ARG A 50 -18.41 40.45 30.99
CA ARG A 50 -19.46 40.25 32.01
C ARG A 50 -19.89 38.79 32.15
N GLU A 51 -19.82 38.01 31.08
CA GLU A 51 -20.11 36.57 31.08
C GLU A 51 -18.92 35.72 31.56
N GLY A 52 -17.80 36.35 31.93
CA GLY A 52 -16.64 35.68 32.54
C GLY A 52 -15.55 35.25 31.56
N PHE A 53 -15.56 35.74 30.32
CA PHE A 53 -14.50 35.42 29.34
C PHE A 53 -13.26 36.28 29.54
N GLU A 54 -12.43 35.96 30.54
CA GLU A 54 -11.24 36.76 30.89
C GLU A 54 -10.07 36.68 29.89
N SER A 55 -9.95 35.57 29.17
CA SER A 55 -8.86 35.35 28.21
C SER A 55 -9.19 36.02 26.87
N VAL A 56 -8.21 36.68 26.26
CA VAL A 56 -8.34 37.25 24.90
C VAL A 56 -8.68 36.20 23.84
N GLU A 57 -8.27 34.97 24.08
CA GLU A 57 -8.62 33.83 23.21
C GLU A 57 -10.10 33.43 23.37
N HIS A 58 -10.67 33.57 24.57
CA HIS A 58 -12.10 33.36 24.79
C HIS A 58 -12.93 34.51 24.21
N LEU A 59 -12.52 35.76 24.46
CA LEU A 59 -13.13 36.95 23.85
C LEU A 59 -13.22 36.80 22.33
N LYS A 60 -12.10 36.47 21.68
CA LYS A 60 -12.02 36.23 20.24
C LYS A 60 -13.03 35.18 19.77
N ARG A 61 -13.14 34.04 20.46
CA ARG A 61 -14.04 32.93 20.06
C ARG A 61 -15.51 33.23 20.32
N TYR A 62 -15.79 33.94 21.40
CA TYR A 62 -17.15 34.30 21.79
C TYR A 62 -17.73 35.36 20.86
N THR A 63 -16.96 36.43 20.59
CA THR A 63 -17.41 37.56 19.79
C THR A 63 -17.14 37.41 18.30
N THR A 64 -16.24 36.49 17.91
CA THR A 64 -15.64 36.38 16.57
C THR A 64 -14.71 37.53 16.17
N LEU A 65 -14.30 38.37 17.12
CA LEU A 65 -13.34 39.47 16.95
C LEU A 65 -12.06 39.00 16.24
N GLY A 66 -11.72 39.64 15.12
CA GLY A 66 -10.48 39.41 14.38
C GLY A 66 -10.37 38.03 13.73
N MET A 67 -11.50 37.34 13.55
CA MET A 67 -11.58 36.04 12.84
C MET A 67 -11.98 36.18 11.37
N ALA A 68 -12.18 37.40 10.88
CA ALA A 68 -12.63 37.66 9.53
C ALA A 68 -11.48 37.54 8.51
N THR A 69 -11.76 37.85 7.23
CA THR A 69 -10.79 37.67 6.13
C THR A 69 -9.55 38.57 6.25
N ASP A 70 -9.66 39.67 7.01
CA ASP A 70 -8.56 40.57 7.32
C ASP A 70 -7.71 40.07 8.51
N GLN A 71 -8.16 39.04 9.24
CA GLN A 71 -7.54 38.49 10.46
C GLN A 71 -7.36 39.54 11.56
N GLY A 72 -8.31 40.47 11.67
CA GLY A 72 -8.33 41.51 12.71
C GLY A 72 -7.18 42.51 12.64
N LYS A 73 -6.69 42.79 11.43
CA LYS A 73 -5.65 43.82 11.19
C LYS A 73 -6.08 45.20 11.67
N THR A 74 -7.38 45.49 11.64
CA THR A 74 -7.95 46.75 12.12
C THR A 74 -8.67 46.61 13.47
N SER A 75 -9.09 45.40 13.86
CA SER A 75 -9.97 45.18 15.01
C SER A 75 -9.28 44.63 16.26
N ASN A 76 -8.24 43.80 16.13
CA ASN A 76 -7.67 43.09 17.28
C ASN A 76 -7.12 44.05 18.35
N VAL A 77 -6.30 45.03 17.97
CA VAL A 77 -5.70 45.97 18.94
C VAL A 77 -6.78 46.79 19.64
N ALA A 78 -7.78 47.28 18.89
CA ALA A 78 -8.89 48.03 19.47
C ALA A 78 -9.71 47.18 20.43
N GLY A 79 -10.04 45.94 20.06
CA GLY A 79 -10.80 45.05 20.92
C GLY A 79 -10.03 44.59 22.17
N LEU A 80 -8.73 44.34 22.05
CA LEU A 80 -7.85 44.06 23.18
C LEU A 80 -7.73 45.26 24.13
N ALA A 81 -7.68 46.48 23.59
CA ALA A 81 -7.64 47.69 24.41
C ALA A 81 -8.96 47.94 25.16
N ILE A 82 -10.10 47.68 24.52
CA ILE A 82 -11.42 47.71 25.18
C ILE A 82 -11.47 46.64 26.28
N MET A 83 -11.04 45.41 25.98
CA MET A 83 -10.96 44.31 26.94
C MET A 83 -10.10 44.66 28.16
N ALA A 84 -8.92 45.24 27.93
CA ALA A 84 -8.02 45.71 28.98
C ALA A 84 -8.70 46.76 29.87
N ALA A 85 -9.38 47.74 29.26
CA ALA A 85 -10.10 48.78 29.99
C ALA A 85 -11.26 48.21 30.85
N VAL A 86 -12.07 47.29 30.32
CA VAL A 86 -13.21 46.71 31.07
C VAL A 86 -12.79 45.69 32.12
N SER A 87 -11.61 45.07 31.97
CA SER A 87 -11.04 44.13 32.94
C SER A 87 -10.15 44.79 33.98
N GLY A 88 -9.87 46.10 33.87
CA GLY A 88 -8.99 46.84 34.76
C GLY A 88 -7.52 46.40 34.67
N ARG A 89 -7.11 45.78 33.55
CA ARG A 89 -5.74 45.31 33.28
C ARG A 89 -5.06 46.18 32.23
N SER A 90 -3.74 46.12 32.15
CA SER A 90 -3.00 46.69 31.02
C SER A 90 -3.14 45.80 29.78
N ILE A 91 -2.86 46.35 28.58
CA ILE A 91 -2.84 45.56 27.33
C ILE A 91 -1.82 44.40 27.42
N PRO A 92 -0.59 44.59 27.93
CA PRO A 92 0.34 43.46 28.12
C PRO A 92 -0.18 42.37 29.05
N GLU A 93 -0.88 42.71 30.14
CA GLU A 93 -1.48 41.73 31.07
C GLU A 93 -2.69 41.02 30.46
N THR A 94 -3.43 41.69 29.58
CA THR A 94 -4.55 41.12 28.83
C THR A 94 -4.03 40.15 27.75
N GLY A 95 -2.86 40.45 27.18
CA GLY A 95 -2.19 39.65 26.17
C GLY A 95 -2.67 39.94 24.75
N THR A 96 -2.02 39.32 23.76
CA THR A 96 -2.44 39.35 22.36
C THR A 96 -2.89 37.96 21.91
N THR A 97 -3.71 37.89 20.87
CA THR A 97 -4.03 36.61 20.24
C THR A 97 -2.84 36.08 19.43
N ILE A 98 -2.81 34.77 19.19
CA ILE A 98 -1.72 34.15 18.42
C ILE A 98 -1.77 34.58 16.95
N TYR A 99 -0.68 35.18 16.47
CA TYR A 99 -0.47 35.44 15.04
C TYR A 99 -0.13 34.15 14.29
N ARG A 100 -0.78 33.90 13.15
CA ARG A 100 -0.59 32.68 12.35
C ARG A 100 -0.37 33.01 10.88
N PRO A 101 0.46 32.24 10.17
CA PRO A 101 0.44 32.25 8.71
C PRO A 101 -0.86 31.62 8.18
N PRO A 102 -1.27 31.95 6.94
CA PRO A 102 -0.67 32.97 6.08
C PRO A 102 -1.07 34.40 6.53
N TYR A 103 -0.17 35.38 6.36
CA TYR A 103 -0.40 36.78 6.78
C TYR A 103 -1.63 37.43 6.13
N VAL A 104 -1.86 37.10 4.85
CA VAL A 104 -3.08 37.39 4.09
C VAL A 104 -3.53 36.08 3.41
N PRO A 105 -4.82 35.93 3.08
CA PRO A 105 -5.29 34.73 2.39
C PRO A 105 -4.48 34.45 1.13
N VAL A 106 -4.07 33.19 0.96
CA VAL A 106 -3.39 32.67 -0.22
C VAL A 106 -4.32 31.64 -0.86
N ALA A 107 -4.50 31.72 -2.17
CA ALA A 107 -5.32 30.75 -2.90
C ALA A 107 -4.74 29.33 -2.76
N ILE A 108 -5.60 28.32 -2.51
CA ILE A 108 -5.18 26.93 -2.32
C ILE A 108 -4.32 26.43 -3.50
N GLY A 109 -4.65 26.83 -4.73
CA GLY A 109 -3.90 26.47 -5.94
C GLY A 109 -2.44 26.96 -5.94
N ALA A 110 -2.13 28.04 -5.22
CA ALA A 110 -0.75 28.52 -5.07
C ALA A 110 0.07 27.57 -4.17
N PHE A 111 -0.54 26.97 -3.15
CA PHE A 111 0.11 25.92 -2.34
C PHE A 111 0.30 24.62 -3.10
N ALA A 112 -0.65 24.25 -3.96
CA ALA A 112 -0.55 23.05 -4.79
C ALA A 112 0.60 23.15 -5.82
N GLY A 113 0.87 24.35 -6.34
CA GLY A 113 1.97 24.57 -7.30
C GLY A 113 1.80 23.71 -8.56
N HIS A 114 2.82 22.91 -8.88
CA HIS A 114 2.78 21.98 -10.01
C HIS A 114 2.17 20.61 -9.68
N HIS A 115 1.78 20.34 -8.43
CA HIS A 115 1.18 19.07 -8.03
C HIS A 115 -0.32 19.03 -8.37
N ARG A 116 -0.63 18.87 -9.66
CA ARG A 116 -2.00 18.80 -10.20
C ARG A 116 -2.11 17.77 -11.30
N ASP A 117 -3.34 17.31 -11.56
CA ASP A 117 -3.65 16.37 -12.65
C ASP A 117 -2.71 15.14 -12.62
N GLU A 118 -2.17 14.73 -13.77
CA GLU A 118 -1.24 13.60 -13.89
C GLU A 118 0.13 13.85 -13.22
N THR A 119 0.45 15.10 -12.88
CA THR A 119 1.69 15.49 -12.19
C THR A 119 1.53 15.63 -10.68
N PHE A 120 0.35 15.29 -10.14
CA PHE A 120 0.09 15.29 -8.69
C PHE A 120 1.07 14.38 -7.93
N HIS A 121 1.39 13.21 -8.52
CA HIS A 121 2.44 12.32 -8.04
C HIS A 121 3.26 11.77 -9.21
N ALA A 122 4.42 11.17 -8.91
CA ALA A 122 5.23 10.51 -9.93
C ALA A 122 4.52 9.26 -10.46
N THR A 123 4.56 9.06 -11.78
CA THR A 123 4.11 7.82 -12.43
C THR A 123 5.31 6.97 -12.80
N ARG A 124 5.29 5.69 -12.44
CA ARG A 124 6.34 4.71 -12.73
C ARG A 124 5.82 3.70 -13.75
N LEU A 125 6.56 3.53 -14.84
CA LEU A 125 6.24 2.61 -15.92
C LEU A 125 7.16 1.40 -15.85
N THR A 126 6.61 0.19 -16.02
CA THR A 126 7.42 -1.02 -16.07
C THR A 126 8.30 -1.03 -17.33
N PRO A 127 9.41 -1.79 -17.33
CA PRO A 127 10.27 -1.90 -18.50
C PRO A 127 9.58 -2.40 -19.78
N SER A 128 8.46 -3.13 -19.67
CA SER A 128 7.63 -3.60 -20.79
C SER A 128 6.35 -2.79 -20.99
N HIS A 129 6.23 -1.61 -20.37
CA HIS A 129 5.01 -0.79 -20.44
C HIS A 129 4.66 -0.38 -21.88
N HIS A 130 5.65 0.03 -22.68
CA HIS A 130 5.42 0.45 -24.07
C HIS A 130 4.92 -0.72 -24.93
N TRP A 131 5.59 -1.88 -24.88
CA TRP A 131 5.07 -3.08 -25.52
C TRP A 131 3.65 -3.44 -25.04
N ALA A 132 3.36 -3.36 -23.74
CA ALA A 132 2.02 -3.67 -23.22
C ALA A 132 0.96 -2.69 -23.77
N ALA A 133 1.30 -1.39 -23.86
CA ALA A 133 0.42 -0.38 -24.45
C ALA A 133 0.19 -0.62 -25.96
N GLU A 134 1.21 -1.04 -26.71
CA GLU A 134 1.06 -1.45 -28.12
C GLU A 134 0.12 -2.64 -28.28
N GLN A 135 0.08 -3.56 -27.29
CA GLN A 135 -0.87 -4.67 -27.26
C GLN A 135 -2.28 -4.27 -26.77
N GLY A 136 -2.52 -2.98 -26.50
CA GLY A 136 -3.80 -2.48 -26.01
C GLY A 136 -4.11 -2.83 -24.55
N ALA A 137 -3.09 -3.10 -23.73
CA ALA A 137 -3.28 -3.40 -22.31
C ALA A 137 -4.05 -2.28 -21.59
N ILE A 138 -4.95 -2.67 -20.69
CA ILE A 138 -5.58 -1.75 -19.74
C ILE A 138 -4.72 -1.71 -18.47
N PHE A 139 -4.50 -0.52 -17.91
CA PHE A 139 -3.58 -0.34 -16.79
C PHE A 139 -4.31 -0.01 -15.47
N VAL A 140 -3.75 -0.49 -14.36
CA VAL A 140 -4.16 -0.17 -13.00
C VAL A 140 -3.03 0.51 -12.24
N ASP A 141 -3.39 1.45 -11.36
CA ASP A 141 -2.46 2.08 -10.42
C ASP A 141 -2.20 1.17 -9.22
N THR A 142 -0.93 0.84 -8.98
CA THR A 142 -0.47 0.12 -7.79
C THR A 142 0.62 0.93 -7.11
N GLY A 143 0.22 1.78 -6.16
CA GLY A 143 1.09 2.83 -5.65
C GLY A 143 1.43 3.80 -6.78
N LEU A 144 2.72 3.99 -7.06
CA LEU A 144 3.17 4.84 -8.18
C LEU A 144 3.25 4.10 -9.52
N TRP A 145 3.05 2.77 -9.55
CA TRP A 145 3.24 1.96 -10.75
C TRP A 145 1.98 1.84 -11.60
N LYS A 146 2.13 1.99 -12.93
CA LYS A 146 1.11 1.56 -13.92
C LYS A 146 1.37 0.12 -14.33
N ARG A 147 0.51 -0.80 -13.90
CA ARG A 147 0.61 -2.25 -14.20
C ARG A 147 -0.46 -2.67 -15.20
N ALA A 148 -0.11 -3.54 -16.15
CA ALA A 148 -1.10 -4.13 -17.05
C ALA A 148 -2.09 -4.99 -16.24
N GLN A 149 -3.36 -4.58 -16.23
CA GLN A 149 -4.43 -5.23 -15.48
C GLN A 149 -5.03 -6.39 -16.27
N TRP A 150 -5.26 -6.20 -17.58
CA TRP A 150 -5.62 -7.24 -18.55
C TRP A 150 -5.31 -6.78 -19.99
N TYR A 151 -5.35 -7.72 -20.93
CA TYR A 151 -5.07 -7.54 -22.36
C TYR A 151 -6.33 -7.88 -23.18
N PRO A 152 -7.13 -6.88 -23.59
CA PRO A 152 -8.36 -7.11 -24.36
C PRO A 152 -8.06 -7.57 -25.80
N ARG A 153 -8.98 -8.37 -26.37
CA ARG A 153 -9.01 -8.72 -27.80
C ARG A 153 -10.27 -8.17 -28.47
N ALA A 154 -10.18 -7.95 -29.78
CA ALA A 154 -11.34 -7.53 -30.57
C ALA A 154 -12.49 -8.56 -30.44
N GLY A 155 -13.69 -8.06 -30.16
CA GLY A 155 -14.89 -8.88 -29.95
C GLY A 155 -15.20 -9.24 -28.50
N GLU A 156 -14.28 -8.99 -27.56
CA GLU A 156 -14.55 -9.15 -26.12
C GLU A 156 -15.33 -7.96 -25.58
N LYS A 157 -16.37 -8.22 -24.78
CA LYS A 157 -17.31 -7.19 -24.32
C LYS A 157 -16.82 -6.43 -23.10
N ASP A 158 -16.16 -7.12 -22.18
CA ASP A 158 -15.71 -6.56 -20.91
C ASP A 158 -14.43 -7.25 -20.40
N TRP A 159 -13.93 -6.74 -19.27
CA TRP A 159 -12.74 -7.27 -18.61
C TRP A 159 -12.89 -8.75 -18.22
N LEU A 160 -14.10 -9.22 -17.92
CA LEU A 160 -14.33 -10.59 -17.43
C LEU A 160 -14.10 -11.61 -18.56
N GLU A 161 -14.54 -11.31 -19.78
CA GLU A 161 -14.23 -12.14 -20.95
C GLU A 161 -12.72 -12.21 -21.21
N SER A 162 -12.01 -11.07 -21.19
CA SER A 162 -10.55 -11.02 -21.38
C SER A 162 -9.80 -11.82 -20.31
N VAL A 163 -10.12 -11.60 -19.05
CA VAL A 163 -9.47 -12.29 -17.91
C VAL A 163 -9.80 -13.78 -17.91
N THR A 164 -11.04 -14.15 -18.25
CA THR A 164 -11.44 -15.56 -18.38
C THR A 164 -10.61 -16.27 -19.45
N ARG A 165 -10.40 -15.63 -20.61
CA ARG A 165 -9.52 -16.16 -21.65
C ARG A 165 -8.07 -16.28 -21.17
N GLU A 166 -7.54 -15.24 -20.54
CA GLU A 166 -6.16 -15.23 -20.02
C GLU A 166 -5.90 -16.38 -19.06
N VAL A 167 -6.77 -16.57 -18.07
CA VAL A 167 -6.66 -17.68 -17.10
C VAL A 167 -6.76 -19.02 -17.81
N LYS A 168 -7.74 -19.21 -18.71
CA LYS A 168 -7.87 -20.47 -19.47
C LYS A 168 -6.62 -20.75 -20.33
N ALA A 169 -6.03 -19.73 -20.94
CA ALA A 169 -4.82 -19.87 -21.75
C ALA A 169 -3.61 -20.30 -20.90
N VAL A 170 -3.44 -19.72 -19.71
CA VAL A 170 -2.37 -20.12 -18.77
C VAL A 170 -2.59 -21.56 -18.27
N ARG A 171 -3.81 -21.90 -17.85
CA ARG A 171 -4.16 -23.24 -17.33
C ARG A 171 -4.01 -24.35 -18.38
N GLY A 172 -4.33 -24.04 -19.64
CA GLY A 172 -4.30 -25.01 -20.75
C GLY A 172 -2.98 -25.04 -21.53
N GLY A 173 -2.15 -23.98 -21.44
CA GLY A 173 -0.96 -23.82 -22.27
C GLY A 173 0.16 -23.09 -21.54
N VAL A 174 0.41 -21.85 -21.92
CA VAL A 174 1.41 -20.97 -21.28
C VAL A 174 1.01 -19.52 -21.43
N GLY A 175 1.30 -18.72 -20.42
CA GLY A 175 1.24 -17.28 -20.51
C GLY A 175 2.34 -16.61 -19.69
N PHE A 176 2.46 -15.29 -19.82
CA PHE A 176 3.36 -14.53 -18.97
C PHE A 176 2.73 -13.23 -18.43
N CYS A 177 3.20 -12.81 -17.27
CA CYS A 177 2.82 -11.57 -16.60
C CYS A 177 4.05 -10.77 -16.18
N ASP A 178 4.00 -9.47 -16.40
CA ASP A 178 5.03 -8.53 -15.94
C ASP A 178 4.93 -8.33 -14.42
N VAL A 179 5.92 -8.87 -13.70
CA VAL A 179 6.08 -8.79 -12.24
C VAL A 179 7.30 -7.93 -11.86
N SER A 180 7.76 -7.08 -12.78
CA SER A 180 8.91 -6.18 -12.57
C SER A 180 8.71 -5.24 -11.39
N THR A 181 7.46 -4.97 -10.98
CA THR A 181 7.13 -4.04 -9.90
C THR A 181 7.36 -4.57 -8.49
N LEU A 182 7.57 -5.88 -8.29
CA LEU A 182 7.93 -6.44 -6.99
C LEU A 182 9.19 -5.76 -6.45
N GLY A 183 9.25 -5.47 -5.15
CA GLY A 183 10.52 -4.99 -4.58
C GLY A 183 11.57 -6.09 -4.65
N LYS A 184 12.82 -5.73 -4.95
CA LYS A 184 13.93 -6.66 -5.09
C LYS A 184 15.12 -6.12 -4.33
N ILE A 185 15.71 -6.94 -3.47
CA ILE A 185 16.82 -6.55 -2.61
C ILE A 185 17.90 -7.63 -2.69
N ASP A 186 19.10 -7.24 -3.10
CA ASP A 186 20.30 -8.07 -2.95
C ASP A 186 20.81 -7.92 -1.51
N VAL A 187 21.08 -9.05 -0.86
CA VAL A 187 21.58 -9.14 0.52
C VAL A 187 22.87 -9.95 0.46
N HIS A 188 23.97 -9.27 0.73
CA HIS A 188 25.33 -9.81 0.63
C HIS A 188 26.01 -9.85 2.00
N GLY A 189 26.97 -10.75 2.15
CA GLY A 189 27.86 -10.81 3.31
C GLY A 189 27.82 -12.16 4.02
N PRO A 190 28.87 -12.49 4.80
CA PRO A 190 28.99 -13.77 5.48
C PRO A 190 27.85 -14.02 6.49
N ASP A 191 27.29 -12.94 7.07
CA ASP A 191 26.20 -13.03 8.04
C ASP A 191 24.80 -12.87 7.41
N ALA A 192 24.68 -12.81 6.08
CA ALA A 192 23.41 -12.61 5.38
C ALA A 192 22.33 -13.63 5.80
N GLY A 193 22.69 -14.91 5.89
CA GLY A 193 21.76 -15.95 6.32
C GLY A 193 21.31 -15.79 7.79
N ALA A 194 22.21 -15.36 8.66
CA ALA A 194 21.93 -15.12 10.08
C ALA A 194 21.06 -13.87 10.28
N PHE A 195 21.32 -12.81 9.51
CA PHE A 195 20.49 -11.61 9.48
C PHE A 195 19.06 -11.93 9.04
N LEU A 196 18.89 -12.69 7.96
CA LEU A 196 17.57 -13.12 7.48
C LEU A 196 16.83 -14.00 8.50
N ASP A 197 17.56 -14.83 9.25
CA ASP A 197 17.00 -15.61 10.36
C ASP A 197 16.44 -14.73 11.50
N ARG A 198 16.94 -13.50 11.68
CA ARG A 198 16.39 -12.56 12.69
C ARG A 198 15.15 -11.82 12.18
N VAL A 199 15.08 -11.54 10.88
CA VAL A 199 14.00 -10.73 10.29
C VAL A 199 12.78 -11.57 9.94
N TYR A 200 12.97 -12.75 9.34
CA TYR A 200 11.88 -13.60 8.89
C TYR A 200 11.45 -14.60 9.97
N ILE A 201 10.19 -15.03 9.95
CA ILE A 201 9.69 -16.04 10.91
C ILE A 201 10.30 -17.43 10.71
N ASN A 202 10.68 -17.76 9.46
CA ASN A 202 11.33 -19.00 9.08
C ASN A 202 12.84 -18.81 8.87
N THR A 203 13.57 -19.92 8.75
CA THR A 203 15.03 -19.94 8.62
C THR A 203 15.46 -19.78 7.16
N PHE A 204 16.56 -19.08 6.89
CA PHE A 204 17.22 -18.90 5.60
C PHE A 204 18.70 -19.30 5.62
N SER A 205 19.36 -19.30 6.78
CA SER A 205 20.77 -19.72 6.92
C SER A 205 21.05 -21.15 6.42
N SER A 206 20.09 -22.06 6.60
CA SER A 206 20.15 -23.46 6.14
C SER A 206 19.61 -23.70 4.73
N LEU A 207 19.18 -22.65 4.02
CA LEU A 207 18.73 -22.78 2.63
C LEU A 207 19.95 -23.12 1.76
N ALA A 208 19.88 -24.20 0.97
CA ALA A 208 20.97 -24.54 0.07
C ALA A 208 21.14 -23.47 -1.02
N VAL A 209 22.37 -23.25 -1.49
CA VAL A 209 22.63 -22.44 -2.68
C VAL A 209 21.87 -23.05 -3.87
N GLY A 210 21.30 -22.20 -4.72
CA GLY A 210 20.48 -22.62 -5.84
C GLY A 210 19.01 -22.84 -5.48
N LYS A 211 18.59 -22.52 -4.24
CA LYS A 211 17.22 -22.70 -3.76
C LYS A 211 16.55 -21.40 -3.34
N ALA A 212 15.24 -21.40 -3.45
CA ALA A 212 14.34 -20.36 -2.99
C ALA A 212 13.48 -20.85 -1.84
N ARG A 213 12.99 -19.91 -1.03
CA ARG A 213 12.05 -20.18 0.06
C ARG A 213 11.14 -18.97 0.24
N TYR A 214 9.84 -19.25 0.35
CA TYR A 214 8.86 -18.25 0.73
C TYR A 214 9.01 -17.91 2.21
N GLY A 215 8.93 -16.63 2.56
CA GLY A 215 9.10 -16.13 3.92
C GLY A 215 8.09 -15.04 4.26
N LEU A 216 7.84 -14.91 5.56
CA LEU A 216 6.96 -13.90 6.13
C LEU A 216 7.74 -13.05 7.13
N MET A 217 7.63 -11.73 7.03
CA MET A 217 8.13 -10.78 8.02
C MET A 217 6.99 -10.37 8.94
N LEU A 218 7.26 -10.23 10.23
CA LEU A 218 6.30 -9.64 11.18
C LEU A 218 6.78 -8.26 11.61
N ARG A 219 5.84 -7.45 12.07
CA ARG A 219 6.14 -6.30 12.91
C ARG A 219 6.45 -6.77 14.33
N GLU A 220 7.04 -5.88 15.13
CA GLU A 220 7.33 -6.15 16.55
C GLU A 220 6.08 -6.54 17.36
N ASP A 221 4.89 -6.09 16.97
CA ASP A 221 3.61 -6.43 17.62
C ASP A 221 3.10 -7.86 17.31
N GLY A 222 3.79 -8.61 16.43
CA GLY A 222 3.45 -9.98 16.04
C GLY A 222 2.51 -10.11 14.84
N ILE A 223 2.11 -8.99 14.23
CA ILE A 223 1.26 -8.96 13.03
C ILE A 223 2.11 -9.04 11.76
N VAL A 224 1.57 -9.64 10.71
CA VAL A 224 2.25 -9.74 9.42
C VAL A 224 2.55 -8.35 8.84
N TYR A 225 3.80 -8.17 8.43
CA TYR A 225 4.30 -6.92 7.84
C TYR A 225 4.32 -6.98 6.31
N ASP A 226 5.02 -7.99 5.78
CA ASP A 226 5.16 -8.25 4.34
C ASP A 226 5.59 -9.71 4.12
N ASP A 227 5.54 -10.16 2.88
CA ASP A 227 5.87 -11.51 2.46
C ASP A 227 6.62 -11.53 1.12
N GLY A 228 7.24 -12.66 0.81
CA GLY A 228 7.85 -12.85 -0.49
C GLY A 228 8.80 -14.03 -0.56
N THR A 229 9.52 -14.14 -1.67
CA THR A 229 10.44 -15.24 -1.89
C THR A 229 11.87 -14.75 -1.79
N THR A 230 12.68 -15.47 -1.01
CA THR A 230 14.12 -15.23 -0.94
C THR A 230 14.86 -16.40 -1.57
N SER A 231 15.79 -16.11 -2.46
CA SER A 231 16.63 -17.08 -3.16
C SER A 231 18.09 -16.95 -2.73
N ARG A 232 18.73 -18.07 -2.41
CA ARG A 232 20.18 -18.10 -2.11
C ARG A 232 20.95 -18.38 -3.39
N LEU A 233 21.59 -17.35 -3.95
CA LEU A 233 22.29 -17.40 -5.24
C LEU A 233 23.76 -17.79 -5.08
N ALA A 234 24.38 -17.46 -3.95
CA ALA A 234 25.70 -17.93 -3.53
C ALA A 234 25.73 -18.16 -2.01
N GLU A 235 26.86 -18.59 -1.45
CA GLU A 235 26.99 -18.84 -0.02
C GLU A 235 26.62 -17.60 0.82
N ASP A 236 27.05 -16.43 0.36
CA ASP A 236 26.93 -15.11 0.98
C ASP A 236 26.02 -14.16 0.18
N HIS A 237 25.22 -14.67 -0.76
CA HIS A 237 24.35 -13.86 -1.63
C HIS A 237 22.92 -14.38 -1.63
N TYR A 238 22.02 -13.54 -1.13
CA TYR A 238 20.58 -13.75 -1.18
C TYR A 238 19.90 -12.67 -2.01
N PHE A 239 18.87 -13.06 -2.76
CA PHE A 239 18.00 -12.17 -3.52
C PHE A 239 16.58 -12.29 -2.98
N LEU A 240 16.08 -11.21 -2.38
CA LEU A 240 14.77 -11.13 -1.76
C LEU A 240 13.79 -10.45 -2.72
N THR A 241 12.58 -11.01 -2.83
CA THR A 241 11.42 -10.30 -3.39
C THR A 241 10.43 -9.94 -2.29
N THR A 242 9.77 -8.80 -2.44
CA THR A 242 8.72 -8.26 -1.54
C THR A 242 7.56 -7.71 -2.36
N THR A 243 6.41 -7.48 -1.72
CA THR A 243 5.24 -6.91 -2.40
C THR A 243 5.54 -5.56 -3.06
N THR A 244 4.84 -5.28 -4.16
CA THR A 244 5.03 -4.04 -4.95
C THR A 244 4.87 -2.78 -4.10
N ALA A 245 3.85 -2.75 -3.23
CA ALA A 245 3.50 -1.57 -2.45
C ALA A 245 4.44 -1.34 -1.25
N LYS A 246 5.10 -2.38 -0.75
CA LYS A 246 5.97 -2.30 0.43
C LYS A 246 7.45 -2.31 0.11
N ALA A 247 7.86 -2.40 -1.15
CA ALA A 247 9.26 -2.43 -1.57
C ALA A 247 10.17 -1.42 -0.84
N GLY A 248 9.78 -0.15 -0.81
CA GLY A 248 10.55 0.89 -0.10
C GLY A 248 10.53 0.75 1.41
N LEU A 249 9.39 0.36 1.98
CA LEU A 249 9.20 0.19 3.42
C LEU A 249 9.97 -1.02 3.96
N VAL A 250 10.00 -2.13 3.21
CA VAL A 250 10.80 -3.31 3.54
C VAL A 250 12.29 -2.97 3.49
N MET A 251 12.77 -2.26 2.47
CA MET A 251 14.17 -1.82 2.44
C MET A 251 14.53 -0.95 3.67
N GLN A 252 13.66 0.00 4.03
CA GLN A 252 13.85 0.82 5.24
C GLN A 252 13.86 -0.03 6.52
N HIS A 253 12.97 -1.03 6.61
CA HIS A 253 12.91 -1.94 7.75
C HIS A 253 14.18 -2.79 7.87
N LEU A 254 14.67 -3.35 6.76
CA LEU A 254 15.92 -4.12 6.76
C LEU A 254 17.12 -3.25 7.13
N GLU A 255 17.21 -2.01 6.63
CA GLU A 255 18.26 -1.07 7.03
C GLU A 255 18.18 -0.70 8.51
N PHE A 256 16.98 -0.49 9.05
CA PHE A 256 16.81 -0.28 10.50
C PHE A 256 17.30 -1.50 11.29
N CYS A 257 16.92 -2.71 10.88
CA CYS A 257 17.38 -3.94 11.52
C CYS A 257 18.91 -4.04 11.48
N ARG A 258 19.52 -3.77 10.32
CA ARG A 258 20.96 -3.83 10.13
C ARG A 258 21.72 -2.77 10.92
N GLN A 259 21.24 -1.54 10.97
CA GLN A 259 21.96 -0.42 11.59
C GLN A 259 21.73 -0.32 13.09
N VAL A 260 20.54 -0.71 13.58
CA VAL A 260 20.11 -0.45 14.96
C VAL A 260 19.98 -1.73 15.77
N LEU A 261 19.35 -2.76 15.21
CA LEU A 261 19.06 -3.99 15.96
C LEU A 261 20.23 -4.98 15.94
N PHE A 262 20.92 -5.09 14.80
CA PHE A 262 21.98 -6.06 14.56
C PHE A 262 23.23 -5.41 13.88
N PRO A 263 23.77 -4.30 14.42
CA PRO A 263 24.92 -3.60 13.83
C PRO A 263 26.21 -4.43 13.81
N GLU A 264 26.25 -5.52 14.57
CA GLU A 264 27.39 -6.44 14.64
C GLU A 264 27.49 -7.42 13.46
N LEU A 265 26.41 -7.60 12.68
CA LEU A 265 26.39 -8.55 11.56
C LEU A 265 27.02 -7.94 10.31
N ASP A 266 27.92 -8.69 9.67
CA ASP A 266 28.51 -8.31 8.37
C ASP A 266 27.55 -8.67 7.23
N VAL A 267 26.66 -7.72 6.93
CA VAL A 267 25.67 -7.81 5.86
C VAL A 267 25.52 -6.46 5.18
N GLN A 268 25.32 -6.47 3.86
CA GLN A 268 25.05 -5.30 3.04
C GLN A 268 23.77 -5.50 2.24
N LEU A 269 22.96 -4.46 2.19
CA LEU A 269 21.65 -4.47 1.54
C LEU A 269 21.70 -3.52 0.35
N THR A 270 21.17 -3.93 -0.80
CA THR A 270 21.03 -3.05 -1.96
C THR A 270 19.68 -3.28 -2.61
N SER A 271 18.87 -2.22 -2.69
CA SER A 271 17.66 -2.27 -3.51
C SER A 271 18.06 -2.39 -4.97
N VAL A 272 17.64 -3.47 -5.61
CA VAL A 272 17.81 -3.75 -7.03
C VAL A 272 16.45 -3.84 -7.73
N SER A 273 15.41 -3.27 -7.12
CA SER A 273 14.04 -3.25 -7.63
C SER A 273 13.95 -2.77 -9.07
N ASP A 274 14.70 -1.70 -9.38
CA ASP A 274 14.64 -1.03 -10.69
C ASP A 274 15.72 -1.55 -11.66
N GLN A 275 16.62 -2.41 -11.17
CA GLN A 275 17.70 -2.98 -11.96
C GLN A 275 17.20 -4.15 -12.84
N TRP A 276 16.08 -4.78 -12.46
CA TRP A 276 15.60 -6.02 -13.06
C TRP A 276 14.16 -5.88 -13.59
N ALA A 277 13.98 -6.14 -14.88
CA ALA A 277 12.68 -6.53 -15.42
C ALA A 277 12.46 -8.01 -15.10
N GLN A 278 11.24 -8.39 -14.72
CA GLN A 278 10.93 -9.76 -14.31
C GLN A 278 9.57 -10.21 -14.82
N PHE A 279 9.52 -11.39 -15.42
CA PHE A 279 8.31 -11.96 -16.01
C PHE A 279 8.00 -13.30 -15.38
N SER A 280 6.80 -13.45 -14.85
CA SER A 280 6.28 -14.74 -14.40
C SER A 280 5.68 -15.47 -15.60
N ILE A 281 6.28 -16.59 -15.98
CA ILE A 281 5.85 -17.44 -17.09
C ILE A 281 5.22 -18.68 -16.46
N ALA A 282 3.94 -18.91 -16.73
CA ALA A 282 3.18 -19.96 -16.05
C ALA A 282 2.35 -20.79 -17.02
N GLY A 283 2.13 -22.05 -16.65
CA GLY A 283 1.34 -23.01 -17.41
C GLY A 283 2.10 -24.31 -17.72
N PRO A 284 1.41 -25.38 -18.13
CA PRO A 284 2.01 -26.67 -18.46
C PRO A 284 3.09 -26.60 -19.55
N LYS A 285 3.02 -25.61 -20.45
CA LYS A 285 4.00 -25.40 -21.55
C LYS A 285 5.14 -24.45 -21.21
N THR A 286 5.25 -24.00 -19.95
CA THR A 286 6.30 -23.05 -19.52
C THR A 286 7.71 -23.54 -19.84
N ARG A 287 8.01 -24.81 -19.56
CA ARG A 287 9.34 -25.38 -19.82
C ARG A 287 9.66 -25.45 -21.31
N ASP A 288 8.66 -25.77 -22.14
CA ASP A 288 8.82 -25.82 -23.59
C ASP A 288 9.11 -24.41 -24.13
N LEU A 289 8.40 -23.39 -23.65
CA LEU A 289 8.68 -21.99 -23.97
C LEU A 289 10.10 -21.57 -23.55
N LEU A 290 10.51 -21.90 -22.33
CA LEU A 290 11.84 -21.51 -21.82
C LEU A 290 12.98 -22.14 -22.63
N ARG A 291 12.81 -23.36 -23.16
CA ARG A 291 13.83 -24.00 -24.02
C ARG A 291 14.11 -23.21 -25.30
N GLU A 292 13.14 -22.43 -25.78
CA GLU A 292 13.31 -21.57 -26.96
C GLU A 292 14.04 -20.25 -26.65
N ILE A 293 14.26 -19.93 -25.36
CA ILE A 293 14.84 -18.65 -24.93
C ILE A 293 16.16 -18.85 -24.18
N VAL A 294 16.22 -19.87 -23.32
CA VAL A 294 17.41 -20.23 -22.52
C VAL A 294 18.40 -21.00 -23.40
N ASP A 295 19.69 -20.81 -23.14
CA ASP A 295 20.76 -21.52 -23.84
C ASP A 295 20.58 -23.06 -23.68
N PRO A 296 20.70 -23.86 -24.77
CA PRO A 296 20.55 -25.31 -24.70
C PRO A 296 21.51 -26.03 -23.73
N ALA A 297 22.63 -25.40 -23.35
CA ALA A 297 23.55 -25.94 -22.35
C ALA A 297 22.98 -25.92 -20.93
N GLU A 298 21.92 -25.15 -20.68
CA GLU A 298 21.27 -25.04 -19.38
C GLU A 298 20.26 -26.17 -19.17
N ASP A 299 20.45 -26.99 -18.13
CA ASP A 299 19.47 -28.02 -17.79
C ASP A 299 18.25 -27.42 -17.08
N LEU A 300 17.09 -27.51 -17.75
CA LEU A 300 15.77 -27.09 -17.25
C LEU A 300 14.87 -28.28 -16.87
N SER A 301 15.39 -29.50 -16.84
CA SER A 301 14.68 -30.70 -16.38
C SER A 301 14.26 -30.56 -14.91
N ASN A 302 13.41 -31.48 -14.42
CA ASN A 302 13.06 -31.50 -13.00
C ASN A 302 14.26 -31.81 -12.10
N GLU A 303 15.28 -32.50 -12.61
CA GLU A 303 16.51 -32.82 -11.89
C GLU A 303 17.48 -31.62 -11.88
N GLY A 304 17.74 -31.01 -13.03
CA GLY A 304 18.64 -29.86 -13.14
C GLY A 304 18.06 -28.53 -12.64
N PHE A 305 16.72 -28.38 -12.69
CA PHE A 305 16.03 -27.20 -12.18
C PHE A 305 14.78 -27.60 -11.34
N PRO A 306 14.99 -28.14 -10.12
CA PRO A 306 13.91 -28.64 -9.27
C PRO A 306 13.00 -27.52 -8.76
N PHE A 307 11.82 -27.89 -8.24
CA PHE A 307 10.90 -26.96 -7.60
C PHE A 307 11.62 -26.10 -6.54
N MET A 308 11.29 -24.80 -6.51
CA MET A 308 11.99 -23.78 -5.71
C MET A 308 13.49 -23.69 -6.03
N GLY A 309 13.90 -24.01 -7.26
CA GLY A 309 15.24 -23.74 -7.77
C GLY A 309 15.41 -22.26 -8.13
N ALA A 310 16.61 -21.73 -7.98
CA ALA A 310 16.95 -20.36 -8.35
C ALA A 310 18.43 -20.25 -8.71
N ARG A 311 18.76 -19.79 -9.92
CA ARG A 311 20.15 -19.58 -10.34
C ARG A 311 20.24 -18.63 -11.52
N GLU A 312 21.45 -18.15 -11.79
CA GLU A 312 21.74 -17.49 -13.06
C GLU A 312 21.77 -18.52 -14.19
N VAL A 313 21.29 -18.10 -15.36
CA VAL A 313 21.27 -18.88 -16.61
C VAL A 313 21.73 -18.02 -17.77
N ALA A 314 22.35 -18.64 -18.77
CA ALA A 314 22.57 -18.01 -20.06
C ALA A 314 21.31 -18.08 -20.93
N LEU A 315 20.97 -16.98 -21.60
CA LEU A 315 19.97 -16.96 -22.66
C LEU A 315 20.64 -17.19 -24.02
N ARG A 316 19.85 -17.62 -25.00
CA ARG A 316 20.29 -17.64 -26.39
C ARG A 316 20.73 -16.23 -26.80
N GLY A 317 21.97 -16.12 -27.29
CA GLY A 317 22.62 -14.83 -27.57
C GLY A 317 23.50 -14.29 -26.43
N GLY A 318 23.71 -15.05 -25.36
CA GLY A 318 24.75 -14.80 -24.34
C GLY A 318 24.38 -13.84 -23.22
N LEU A 319 23.15 -13.28 -23.21
CA LEU A 319 22.67 -12.47 -22.09
C LEU A 319 22.50 -13.35 -20.84
N ARG A 320 23.01 -12.89 -19.69
CA ARG A 320 22.76 -13.56 -18.40
C ARG A 320 21.44 -13.10 -17.81
N ALA A 321 20.62 -14.05 -17.37
CA ALA A 321 19.37 -13.82 -16.67
C ALA A 321 19.38 -14.55 -15.32
N ARG A 322 18.50 -14.15 -14.41
CA ARG A 322 18.19 -14.93 -13.21
C ARG A 322 16.90 -15.69 -13.46
N LEU A 323 16.89 -16.99 -13.15
CA LEU A 323 15.72 -17.83 -13.32
C LEU A 323 15.30 -18.38 -11.95
N PHE A 324 14.00 -18.36 -11.67
CA PHE A 324 13.42 -18.79 -10.40
C PHE A 324 12.23 -19.71 -10.66
N ARG A 325 12.26 -20.95 -10.17
CA ARG A 325 11.12 -21.88 -10.31
C ARG A 325 10.16 -21.72 -9.15
N ILE A 326 9.45 -20.60 -9.17
CA ILE A 326 8.44 -20.17 -8.20
C ILE A 326 7.13 -19.88 -8.93
N SER A 327 6.00 -20.01 -8.23
CA SER A 327 4.67 -19.84 -8.83
C SER A 327 3.71 -19.21 -7.83
N PHE A 328 2.96 -18.23 -8.31
CA PHE A 328 1.82 -17.63 -7.61
C PHE A 328 0.48 -17.97 -8.29
N SER A 329 0.52 -18.68 -9.43
CA SER A 329 -0.67 -19.11 -10.18
C SER A 329 -1.12 -20.53 -9.81
N GLY A 330 -0.25 -21.32 -9.19
CA GLY A 330 -0.47 -22.74 -8.93
C GLY A 330 -0.24 -23.67 -10.13
N GLU A 331 0.11 -23.13 -11.30
CA GLU A 331 0.72 -23.92 -12.37
C GLU A 331 2.23 -24.07 -12.14
N MET A 332 2.85 -24.98 -12.89
CA MET A 332 4.29 -24.90 -13.11
C MET A 332 4.62 -23.51 -13.67
N ALA A 333 5.51 -22.81 -12.99
CA ALA A 333 5.90 -21.47 -13.39
C ALA A 333 7.38 -21.23 -13.11
N PHE A 334 7.93 -20.30 -13.86
CA PHE A 334 9.26 -19.77 -13.72
C PHE A 334 9.20 -18.26 -13.83
N GLU A 335 9.93 -17.56 -12.99
CA GLU A 335 10.18 -16.14 -13.13
C GLU A 335 11.56 -15.93 -13.74
N ILE A 336 11.61 -15.19 -14.85
CA ILE A 336 12.85 -14.82 -15.52
C ILE A 336 13.12 -13.32 -15.31
N SER A 337 14.29 -13.00 -14.77
CA SER A 337 14.74 -11.63 -14.57
C SER A 337 15.90 -11.29 -15.50
N VAL A 338 15.75 -10.19 -16.22
CA VAL A 338 16.79 -9.60 -17.09
C VAL A 338 17.08 -8.17 -16.66
N PRO A 339 18.27 -7.60 -16.96
CA PRO A 339 18.51 -6.19 -16.72
C PRO A 339 17.38 -5.33 -17.30
N ALA A 340 16.90 -4.35 -16.54
CA ALA A 340 15.66 -3.63 -16.84
C ALA A 340 15.62 -3.06 -18.27
N ARG A 341 16.75 -2.60 -18.81
CA ARG A 341 16.87 -2.12 -20.20
C ARG A 341 16.44 -3.13 -21.28
N PHE A 342 16.38 -4.42 -20.95
CA PHE A 342 15.95 -5.50 -21.85
C PHE A 342 14.51 -5.97 -21.61
N GLY A 343 13.76 -5.34 -20.70
CA GLY A 343 12.40 -5.76 -20.37
C GLY A 343 11.44 -5.76 -21.56
N ASP A 344 11.39 -4.67 -22.32
CA ASP A 344 10.57 -4.57 -23.54
C ASP A 344 10.93 -5.67 -24.56
N ALA A 345 12.24 -5.84 -24.83
CA ALA A 345 12.74 -6.86 -25.73
C ALA A 345 12.41 -8.29 -25.25
N MET A 346 12.47 -8.54 -23.94
CA MET A 346 12.10 -9.84 -23.36
C MET A 346 10.62 -10.14 -23.56
N ALA A 347 9.72 -9.18 -23.33
CA ALA A 347 8.28 -9.38 -23.57
C ALA A 347 7.99 -9.72 -25.05
N ARG A 348 8.64 -9.02 -25.99
CA ARG A 348 8.55 -9.33 -27.43
C ARG A 348 9.09 -10.72 -27.75
N ASN A 349 10.24 -11.09 -27.18
CA ASN A 349 10.84 -12.39 -27.39
C ASN A 349 10.00 -13.53 -26.81
N LEU A 350 9.34 -13.33 -25.67
CA LEU A 350 8.41 -14.30 -25.10
C LEU A 350 7.23 -14.56 -26.05
N MET A 351 6.68 -13.52 -26.67
CA MET A 351 5.63 -13.66 -27.67
C MET A 351 6.11 -14.42 -28.92
N LEU A 352 7.30 -14.10 -29.43
CA LEU A 352 7.88 -14.74 -30.61
C LEU A 352 8.18 -16.22 -30.37
N ALA A 353 8.96 -16.52 -29.32
CA ALA A 353 9.34 -17.88 -28.95
C ALA A 353 8.12 -18.73 -28.54
N GLY A 354 7.08 -18.09 -28.01
CA GLY A 354 5.88 -18.78 -27.54
C GLY A 354 4.75 -18.90 -28.52
N ALA A 355 4.87 -18.35 -29.73
CA ALA A 355 3.85 -18.48 -30.77
C ALA A 355 3.47 -19.96 -31.06
N PRO A 356 4.41 -20.93 -31.16
CA PRO A 356 4.06 -22.34 -31.36
C PRO A 356 3.25 -22.96 -30.20
N PHE A 357 3.33 -22.38 -29.00
CA PHE A 357 2.66 -22.85 -27.79
C PHE A 357 1.39 -22.06 -27.46
N GLY A 358 1.01 -21.09 -28.30
CA GLY A 358 -0.14 -20.23 -28.06
C GLY A 358 0.03 -19.31 -26.85
N VAL A 359 1.26 -18.83 -26.60
CA VAL A 359 1.56 -17.97 -25.44
C VAL A 359 0.62 -16.78 -25.36
N THR A 360 0.09 -16.52 -24.16
CA THR A 360 -0.84 -15.42 -23.91
C THR A 360 -0.29 -14.50 -22.82
N PRO A 361 -0.11 -13.19 -23.09
CA PRO A 361 0.18 -12.27 -22.01
C PRO A 361 -1.05 -12.09 -21.14
N TYR A 362 -0.85 -12.04 -19.82
CA TYR A 362 -1.93 -11.86 -18.86
C TYR A 362 -1.58 -10.80 -17.82
N GLY A 363 -2.62 -10.08 -17.40
CA GLY A 363 -2.45 -8.97 -16.48
C GLY A 363 -2.58 -9.36 -15.01
N THR A 364 -2.55 -8.35 -14.14
CA THR A 364 -2.67 -8.55 -12.68
C THR A 364 -4.02 -9.12 -12.28
N GLU A 365 -5.08 -8.91 -13.06
CA GLU A 365 -6.41 -9.45 -12.75
C GLU A 365 -6.45 -10.97 -12.92
N ALA A 366 -5.93 -11.49 -14.04
CA ALA A 366 -5.80 -12.93 -14.26
C ALA A 366 -4.85 -13.59 -13.23
N LEU A 367 -3.76 -12.91 -12.85
CA LEU A 367 -2.91 -13.34 -11.74
C LEU A 367 -3.71 -13.39 -10.42
N GLY A 368 -4.55 -12.39 -10.18
CA GLY A 368 -5.47 -12.29 -9.04
C GLY A 368 -6.49 -13.42 -8.98
N VAL A 369 -7.05 -13.84 -10.12
CA VAL A 369 -7.92 -15.03 -10.20
C VAL A 369 -7.13 -16.28 -9.79
N MET A 370 -6.00 -16.53 -10.44
CA MET A 370 -5.24 -17.75 -10.25
C MET A 370 -4.70 -17.92 -8.83
N ARG A 371 -4.33 -16.82 -8.16
CA ARG A 371 -3.89 -16.87 -6.76
C ARG A 371 -5.06 -17.13 -5.80
N VAL A 372 -6.26 -16.57 -6.07
CA VAL A 372 -7.47 -16.84 -5.26
C VAL A 372 -7.88 -18.31 -5.41
N GLU A 373 -7.84 -18.86 -6.62
CA GLU A 373 -8.08 -20.30 -6.85
C GLU A 373 -7.13 -21.20 -6.02
N LYS A 374 -5.92 -20.72 -5.73
CA LYS A 374 -4.93 -21.41 -4.90
C LYS A 374 -4.98 -21.06 -3.42
N GLY A 375 -5.91 -20.21 -2.98
CA GLY A 375 -5.99 -19.75 -1.59
C GLY A 375 -4.78 -18.93 -1.15
N HIS A 376 -4.02 -18.38 -2.11
CA HIS A 376 -2.85 -17.57 -1.80
C HIS A 376 -3.28 -16.19 -1.33
N ILE A 377 -2.70 -15.78 -0.20
CA ILE A 377 -2.91 -14.46 0.38
C ILE A 377 -2.21 -13.38 -0.45
N ALA A 378 -2.74 -12.17 -0.41
CA ALA A 378 -2.12 -10.97 -0.96
C ALA A 378 -2.50 -9.76 -0.10
N GLY A 379 -2.31 -8.54 -0.64
CA GLY A 379 -2.63 -7.28 0.03
C GLY A 379 -3.97 -7.26 0.81
N PRO A 380 -5.10 -7.75 0.27
CA PRO A 380 -6.38 -7.73 1.00
C PRO A 380 -6.41 -8.58 2.27
N GLU A 381 -5.62 -9.65 2.34
CA GLU A 381 -5.48 -10.50 3.53
C GLU A 381 -4.39 -9.97 4.49
N LEU A 382 -3.43 -9.20 3.96
CA LEU A 382 -2.39 -8.49 4.73
C LEU A 382 -2.92 -7.13 5.27
N SER A 383 -3.99 -7.19 6.07
CA SER A 383 -4.78 -6.03 6.50
C SER A 383 -4.14 -5.13 7.56
N GLY A 384 -2.97 -5.53 8.08
CA GLY A 384 -2.36 -4.86 9.23
C GLY A 384 -2.91 -5.29 10.60
N THR A 385 -3.84 -6.25 10.63
CA THR A 385 -4.39 -6.87 11.86
C THR A 385 -4.28 -8.41 11.88
N THR A 386 -3.83 -9.02 10.78
CA THR A 386 -3.73 -10.47 10.61
C THR A 386 -2.40 -11.05 11.09
N THR A 387 -2.46 -12.10 11.90
CA THR A 387 -1.30 -12.89 12.32
C THR A 387 -0.94 -13.92 11.25
N ALA A 388 0.27 -14.49 11.33
CA ALA A 388 0.63 -15.62 10.48
C ALA A 388 -0.35 -16.80 10.64
N ALA A 389 -0.84 -17.04 11.86
CA ALA A 389 -1.80 -18.10 12.14
C ALA A 389 -3.16 -17.84 11.49
N ASP A 390 -3.65 -16.60 11.49
CA ASP A 390 -4.91 -16.20 10.84
C ASP A 390 -4.87 -16.54 9.34
N LEU A 391 -3.73 -16.28 8.71
CA LEU A 391 -3.49 -16.49 7.29
C LEU A 391 -3.17 -17.95 6.89
N GLY A 392 -3.16 -18.87 7.84
CA GLY A 392 -2.83 -20.29 7.58
C GLY A 392 -1.34 -20.59 7.47
N LEU A 393 -0.51 -19.58 7.74
CA LEU A 393 0.95 -19.63 7.66
C LEU A 393 1.62 -19.81 9.02
N GLY A 394 0.85 -20.01 10.10
CA GLY A 394 1.38 -20.14 11.46
C GLY A 394 2.42 -21.26 11.64
N LYS A 395 2.33 -22.34 10.84
CA LYS A 395 3.34 -23.43 10.86
C LYS A 395 4.73 -23.00 10.37
N MET A 396 4.84 -21.86 9.66
CA MET A 396 6.13 -21.32 9.23
C MET A 396 6.88 -20.61 10.36
N MET A 397 6.21 -20.29 11.47
CA MET A 397 6.82 -19.64 12.62
C MET A 397 7.81 -20.60 13.30
N SER A 398 9.10 -20.24 13.29
CA SER A 398 10.12 -21.09 13.89
C SER A 398 10.00 -21.15 15.40
N THR A 399 10.07 -22.36 15.96
CA THR A 399 10.18 -22.55 17.42
C THR A 399 11.62 -22.59 17.90
N LYS A 400 12.59 -22.63 16.98
CA LYS A 400 14.01 -22.92 17.26
C LYS A 400 14.92 -21.70 17.28
N LYS A 401 14.46 -20.54 16.80
CA LYS A 401 15.23 -19.30 16.71
C LYS A 401 14.40 -18.10 17.11
N ASP A 402 15.05 -17.05 17.59
CA ASP A 402 14.39 -15.76 17.80
C ASP A 402 14.25 -14.97 16.50
N TYR A 403 13.22 -14.13 16.40
CA TYR A 403 12.96 -13.25 15.26
C TYR A 403 11.99 -12.13 15.65
N ILE A 404 11.97 -11.06 14.85
CA ILE A 404 11.12 -9.90 15.09
C ILE A 404 9.64 -10.31 15.18
N GLY A 405 8.97 -9.87 16.25
CA GLY A 405 7.57 -10.18 16.51
C GLY A 405 7.29 -11.52 17.20
N ARG A 406 8.30 -12.39 17.40
CA ARG A 406 8.12 -13.73 17.99
C ARG A 406 7.40 -13.69 19.34
N VAL A 407 7.88 -12.85 20.27
CA VAL A 407 7.33 -12.77 21.63
C VAL A 407 5.92 -12.20 21.62
N MET A 408 5.71 -11.08 20.91
CA MET A 408 4.43 -10.39 20.91
C MET A 408 3.34 -11.12 20.14
N ALA A 409 3.70 -11.98 19.18
CA ALA A 409 2.75 -12.87 18.50
C ALA A 409 2.11 -13.90 19.46
N GLY A 410 2.72 -14.16 20.63
CA GLY A 410 2.19 -15.08 21.65
C GLY A 410 1.20 -14.45 22.64
N ARG A 411 0.83 -13.17 22.49
CA ARG A 411 -0.16 -12.52 23.36
C ARG A 411 -1.52 -13.20 23.24
N GLU A 412 -2.24 -13.28 24.35
CA GLU A 412 -3.54 -13.96 24.47
C GLU A 412 -4.50 -13.63 23.31
N ALA A 413 -4.72 -12.34 23.04
CA ALA A 413 -5.62 -11.90 21.96
C ALA A 413 -5.15 -12.28 20.54
N LEU A 414 -3.86 -12.54 20.31
CA LEU A 414 -3.31 -12.95 19.02
C LEU A 414 -3.30 -14.47 18.81
N VAL A 415 -3.53 -15.24 19.86
CA VAL A 415 -3.64 -16.70 19.82
C VAL A 415 -5.03 -17.21 20.22
N ALA A 416 -5.98 -16.29 20.43
CA ALA A 416 -7.34 -16.62 20.82
C ALA A 416 -8.01 -17.53 19.76
N PRO A 417 -8.77 -18.55 20.18
CA PRO A 417 -9.35 -19.53 19.25
C PRO A 417 -10.45 -18.94 18.36
N ASP A 418 -11.06 -17.83 18.78
CA ASP A 418 -12.13 -17.10 18.11
C ASP A 418 -11.63 -16.02 17.11
N ARG A 419 -10.33 -15.99 16.82
CA ARG A 419 -9.81 -15.07 15.79
C ARG A 419 -10.43 -15.35 14.42
N GLN A 420 -10.47 -14.28 13.62
CA GLN A 420 -10.81 -14.39 12.20
C GLN A 420 -9.65 -15.04 11.45
N VAL A 421 -9.95 -16.13 10.73
CA VAL A 421 -8.97 -16.91 9.98
C VAL A 421 -9.38 -16.98 8.51
N VAL A 422 -8.38 -17.09 7.62
CA VAL A 422 -8.61 -17.21 6.18
C VAL A 422 -9.32 -18.53 5.87
N VAL A 423 -10.44 -18.42 5.16
CA VAL A 423 -11.20 -19.52 4.56
C VAL A 423 -11.58 -19.17 3.11
N GLY A 424 -11.95 -20.19 2.35
CA GLY A 424 -12.59 -20.01 1.05
C GLY A 424 -14.08 -19.74 1.22
N ILE A 425 -14.67 -19.01 0.29
CA ILE A 425 -16.12 -18.87 0.18
C ILE A 425 -16.57 -19.12 -1.27
N LYS A 426 -17.77 -19.66 -1.41
CA LYS A 426 -18.48 -19.79 -2.70
C LYS A 426 -19.97 -19.52 -2.46
N PRO A 427 -20.68 -18.90 -3.42
CA PRO A 427 -22.12 -18.66 -3.26
C PRO A 427 -22.89 -19.98 -3.31
N THR A 428 -24.04 -20.04 -2.66
CA THR A 428 -24.96 -21.19 -2.77
C THR A 428 -25.59 -21.27 -4.16
N ASP A 429 -25.86 -20.13 -4.78
CA ASP A 429 -26.17 -20.00 -6.21
C ASP A 429 -24.90 -19.68 -7.00
N LYS A 430 -24.44 -20.60 -7.85
CA LYS A 430 -23.21 -20.44 -8.65
C LYS A 430 -23.20 -19.21 -9.54
N ALA A 431 -24.38 -18.75 -9.99
CA ALA A 431 -24.50 -17.54 -10.81
C ALA A 431 -24.33 -16.25 -10.01
N ARG A 432 -24.44 -16.31 -8.68
CA ARG A 432 -24.36 -15.15 -7.80
C ARG A 432 -22.93 -14.61 -7.76
N ARG A 433 -22.79 -13.36 -8.16
CA ARG A 433 -21.55 -12.59 -7.96
C ARG A 433 -21.32 -12.29 -6.48
N LEU A 434 -20.10 -12.57 -6.02
CA LEU A 434 -19.62 -12.16 -4.70
C LEU A 434 -19.04 -10.74 -4.74
N ARG A 435 -18.95 -10.08 -3.58
CA ARG A 435 -18.37 -8.75 -3.43
C ARG A 435 -17.31 -8.74 -2.32
N SER A 436 -16.10 -8.28 -2.65
CA SER A 436 -15.10 -7.96 -1.62
C SER A 436 -15.62 -6.86 -0.70
N GLY A 437 -15.35 -7.00 0.59
CA GLY A 437 -15.82 -6.09 1.65
C GLY A 437 -17.19 -6.44 2.22
N ALA A 438 -17.90 -7.43 1.68
CA ALA A 438 -19.14 -7.91 2.30
C ALA A 438 -18.84 -8.53 3.68
N HIS A 439 -19.70 -8.25 4.65
CA HIS A 439 -19.61 -8.79 6.01
C HIS A 439 -20.22 -10.18 6.08
N ILE A 440 -19.69 -11.00 6.98
CA ILE A 440 -20.15 -12.37 7.21
C ILE A 440 -21.03 -12.39 8.45
N ILE A 441 -22.32 -12.60 8.24
CA ILE A 441 -23.35 -12.63 9.28
C ILE A 441 -23.86 -14.08 9.43
N PRO A 442 -24.12 -14.59 10.64
CA PRO A 442 -24.80 -15.86 10.81
C PRO A 442 -26.15 -15.87 10.08
N LYS A 443 -26.48 -16.98 9.46
CA LYS A 443 -27.74 -17.11 8.72
C LYS A 443 -28.95 -16.86 9.62
N GLY A 444 -29.86 -16.00 9.16
CA GLY A 444 -31.09 -15.64 9.89
C GLY A 444 -30.90 -14.62 11.02
N GLN A 445 -29.67 -14.13 11.25
CA GLN A 445 -29.42 -13.05 12.20
C GLN A 445 -29.50 -11.68 11.53
N THR A 446 -29.83 -10.66 12.31
CA THR A 446 -29.84 -9.26 11.83
C THR A 446 -28.40 -8.75 11.70
N PRO A 447 -28.01 -8.17 10.56
CA PRO A 447 -26.71 -7.54 10.40
C PRO A 447 -26.47 -6.45 11.45
N GLY A 448 -25.29 -6.43 12.04
CA GLY A 448 -24.87 -5.45 13.04
C GLY A 448 -23.59 -5.87 13.76
N PRO A 449 -22.95 -4.97 14.53
CA PRO A 449 -21.63 -5.23 15.11
C PRO A 449 -21.56 -6.48 16.01
N GLY A 450 -22.67 -6.85 16.67
CA GLY A 450 -22.72 -8.03 17.53
C GLY A 450 -22.83 -9.36 16.78
N ASN A 451 -23.17 -9.34 15.49
CA ASN A 451 -23.35 -10.53 14.64
C ASN A 451 -22.36 -10.55 13.47
N ASP A 452 -21.45 -9.58 13.38
CA ASP A 452 -20.44 -9.52 12.33
C ASP A 452 -19.26 -10.43 12.70
N GLN A 453 -19.12 -11.53 11.96
CA GLN A 453 -18.14 -12.58 12.23
C GLN A 453 -16.93 -12.50 11.31
N GLY A 454 -16.82 -11.48 10.46
CA GLY A 454 -15.78 -11.45 9.45
C GLY A 454 -16.18 -10.73 8.19
N TYR A 455 -15.30 -10.78 7.20
CA TYR A 455 -15.54 -10.12 5.94
C TYR A 455 -14.83 -10.82 4.78
N VAL A 456 -15.39 -10.63 3.59
CA VAL A 456 -14.83 -11.10 2.33
C VAL A 456 -13.64 -10.22 1.95
N THR A 457 -12.45 -10.81 1.84
CA THR A 457 -11.21 -10.08 1.52
C THR A 457 -11.00 -9.99 0.01
N SER A 458 -11.18 -11.11 -0.69
CA SER A 458 -10.88 -11.25 -2.12
C SER A 458 -11.98 -12.01 -2.83
N VAL A 459 -12.28 -11.61 -4.06
CA VAL A 459 -13.29 -12.26 -4.91
C VAL A 459 -12.79 -12.34 -6.33
N CYS A 460 -13.09 -13.45 -7.00
CA CYS A 460 -12.96 -13.54 -8.45
C CYS A 460 -14.04 -14.45 -9.05
N PHE A 461 -14.34 -14.28 -10.32
CA PHE A 461 -14.94 -15.36 -11.09
C PHE A 461 -13.83 -16.34 -11.44
N SER A 462 -13.99 -17.62 -11.11
CA SER A 462 -13.04 -18.68 -11.47
C SER A 462 -13.47 -19.36 -12.77
N PRO A 463 -12.71 -19.19 -13.86
CA PRO A 463 -12.94 -19.93 -15.11
C PRO A 463 -12.74 -21.43 -14.96
N THR A 464 -12.00 -21.87 -13.95
CA THR A 464 -11.71 -23.28 -13.68
C THR A 464 -12.86 -23.97 -12.95
N SER A 465 -13.55 -23.28 -12.06
CA SER A 465 -14.72 -23.80 -11.33
C SER A 465 -16.07 -23.31 -11.88
N ASP A 466 -16.04 -22.46 -12.92
CA ASP A 466 -17.19 -21.84 -13.59
C ASP A 466 -18.20 -21.19 -12.62
N GLN A 467 -17.68 -20.45 -11.63
CA GLN A 467 -18.47 -19.77 -10.62
C GLN A 467 -17.65 -18.67 -9.92
N TRP A 468 -18.32 -17.80 -9.17
CA TRP A 468 -17.65 -16.87 -8.28
C TRP A 468 -17.12 -17.58 -7.03
N ILE A 469 -15.89 -17.25 -6.64
CA ILE A 469 -15.23 -17.74 -5.43
C ILE A 469 -14.56 -16.56 -4.73
N GLY A 470 -14.19 -16.76 -3.47
CA GLY A 470 -13.45 -15.75 -2.73
C GLY A 470 -12.68 -16.30 -1.55
N LEU A 471 -11.92 -15.40 -0.93
CA LEU A 471 -11.32 -15.59 0.38
C LEU A 471 -12.02 -14.66 1.36
N ALA A 472 -12.14 -15.11 2.61
CA ALA A 472 -12.71 -14.33 3.69
C ALA A 472 -11.91 -14.58 4.97
N LEU A 473 -11.89 -13.57 5.84
CA LEU A 473 -11.43 -13.69 7.22
C LEU A 473 -12.68 -13.89 8.08
N VAL A 474 -12.82 -15.08 8.66
CA VAL A 474 -14.03 -15.48 9.40
C VAL A 474 -13.66 -16.03 10.76
N GLU A 475 -14.33 -15.53 11.80
CA GLU A 475 -14.23 -16.03 13.18
C GLU A 475 -14.42 -17.55 13.19
N ARG A 476 -13.40 -18.25 13.70
CA ARG A 476 -13.36 -19.73 13.78
C ARG A 476 -13.59 -20.42 12.44
N GLY A 477 -13.33 -19.75 11.32
CA GLY A 477 -13.74 -20.19 9.99
C GLY A 477 -13.29 -21.62 9.61
N ARG A 478 -12.11 -22.05 10.07
CA ARG A 478 -11.58 -23.42 9.80
C ARG A 478 -12.41 -24.54 10.43
N GLU A 479 -13.09 -24.26 11.54
CA GLU A 479 -13.97 -25.23 12.21
C GLU A 479 -15.37 -25.27 11.59
N ARG A 480 -15.67 -24.30 10.73
CA ARG A 480 -16.98 -24.00 10.18
C ARG A 480 -17.09 -24.31 8.69
N ILE A 481 -16.15 -25.09 8.15
CA ILE A 481 -16.15 -25.52 6.75
C ILE A 481 -17.43 -26.34 6.47
N GLY A 482 -18.17 -25.95 5.44
CA GLY A 482 -19.47 -26.48 5.07
C GLY A 482 -20.66 -25.67 5.61
N GLU A 483 -20.43 -24.71 6.51
CA GLU A 483 -21.50 -23.83 7.01
C GLU A 483 -21.95 -22.82 5.95
N ILE A 484 -23.27 -22.61 5.86
CA ILE A 484 -23.86 -21.53 5.05
C ILE A 484 -24.05 -20.30 5.93
N VAL A 485 -23.43 -19.20 5.54
CA VAL A 485 -23.50 -17.89 6.20
C VAL A 485 -24.08 -16.85 5.25
N HIS A 486 -24.51 -15.72 5.81
CA HIS A 486 -25.11 -14.62 5.07
C HIS A 486 -24.06 -13.54 4.79
N GLY A 487 -23.74 -13.33 3.51
CA GLY A 487 -22.91 -12.22 3.04
C GLY A 487 -23.75 -10.95 2.92
N HIS A 488 -23.37 -9.90 3.66
CA HIS A 488 -24.06 -8.62 3.72
C HIS A 488 -23.18 -7.47 3.23
N ASP A 489 -23.56 -6.80 2.13
CA ASP A 489 -22.91 -5.62 1.60
C ASP A 489 -23.87 -4.41 1.67
N PRO A 490 -23.86 -3.65 2.79
CA PRO A 490 -24.76 -2.51 2.97
C PRO A 490 -24.43 -1.34 2.05
N LEU A 491 -23.19 -1.23 1.55
CA LEU A 491 -22.80 -0.16 0.65
C LEU A 491 -23.44 -0.31 -0.74
N ARG A 492 -23.67 -1.56 -1.17
CA ARG A 492 -24.30 -1.87 -2.46
C ARG A 492 -25.73 -2.35 -2.32
N GLY A 493 -26.23 -2.54 -1.10
CA GLY A 493 -27.55 -3.10 -0.84
C GLY A 493 -27.68 -4.53 -1.36
N GLU A 494 -26.59 -5.31 -1.31
CA GLU A 494 -26.53 -6.67 -1.81
C GLU A 494 -26.40 -7.65 -0.64
N ASP A 495 -27.25 -8.67 -0.63
CA ASP A 495 -27.22 -9.78 0.32
C ASP A 495 -27.16 -11.11 -0.44
N TYR A 496 -26.48 -12.11 0.11
CA TYR A 496 -26.39 -13.44 -0.50
C TYR A 496 -25.88 -14.52 0.47
N ASP A 497 -26.37 -15.75 0.30
CA ASP A 497 -25.86 -16.90 1.05
C ASP A 497 -24.53 -17.40 0.44
N VAL A 498 -23.54 -17.66 1.29
CA VAL A 498 -22.25 -18.27 0.92
C VAL A 498 -21.94 -19.47 1.79
N GLU A 499 -21.32 -20.49 1.20
CA GLU A 499 -20.74 -21.63 1.92
C GLU A 499 -19.28 -21.33 2.27
N LEU A 500 -18.92 -21.49 3.54
CA LEU A 500 -17.52 -21.49 3.99
C LEU A 500 -16.86 -22.80 3.53
N CYS A 501 -15.72 -22.72 2.85
CA CYS A 501 -15.05 -23.88 2.26
C CYS A 501 -13.51 -23.79 2.36
N ASN A 502 -12.82 -24.83 1.91
CA ASN A 502 -11.36 -24.83 1.86
C ASN A 502 -10.87 -23.65 1.00
N PRO A 503 -9.91 -22.83 1.46
CA PRO A 503 -9.40 -21.71 0.67
C PRO A 503 -8.71 -22.13 -0.64
N VAL A 504 -8.30 -23.40 -0.78
CA VAL A 504 -7.67 -23.92 -1.99
C VAL A 504 -8.73 -24.60 -2.87
N PHE A 505 -9.20 -23.88 -3.89
CA PHE A 505 -10.25 -24.33 -4.82
C PHE A 505 -9.70 -25.20 -5.96
N TYR A 506 -8.42 -25.04 -6.29
CA TYR A 506 -7.79 -25.67 -7.44
C TYR A 506 -6.49 -26.39 -7.08
N ASP A 507 -6.36 -27.65 -7.52
CA ASP A 507 -5.19 -28.51 -7.29
C ASP A 507 -4.73 -28.49 -5.81
N PRO A 508 -5.60 -28.89 -4.84
CA PRO A 508 -5.28 -28.78 -3.41
C PRO A 508 -4.01 -29.55 -3.01
N ASP A 509 -3.66 -30.62 -3.74
CA ASP A 509 -2.46 -31.41 -3.51
C ASP A 509 -1.17 -30.74 -4.08
N GLY A 510 -1.33 -29.73 -4.94
CA GLY A 510 -0.23 -28.94 -5.50
C GLY A 510 0.64 -29.68 -6.52
N GLY A 511 0.09 -30.70 -7.17
CA GLY A 511 0.82 -31.53 -8.13
C GLY A 511 1.27 -30.75 -9.37
N ARG A 512 0.41 -29.86 -9.88
CA ARG A 512 0.68 -29.12 -11.14
C ARG A 512 1.83 -28.12 -11.01
N GLN A 513 1.97 -27.51 -9.83
CA GLN A 513 3.07 -26.59 -9.54
C GLN A 513 4.43 -27.30 -9.47
N ARG A 514 4.44 -28.54 -8.96
CA ARG A 514 5.65 -29.34 -8.75
C ARG A 514 6.14 -30.03 -10.02
N GLY A 515 5.27 -30.16 -11.02
CA GLY A 515 5.58 -30.58 -12.39
C GLY A 515 5.79 -32.07 -12.53
#